data_AF-A0A1E2RZM4-F1
#
_entry.id   AF-A0A1E2RZM4-F1
#
_cell.length_a   1.000
_cell.length_b   1.000
_cell.length_c   1.000
_cell.angle_alpha   90.00
_cell.angle_beta   90.00
_cell.angle_gamma   90.00
#
_symmetry.space_group_name_H-M   'P 1'
#
loop_
_entity.id
_entity.type
_entity.pdbx_description
1 polymer ?
#
loop_
_entity_poly.entity_id
_entity_poly.type
_entity_poly.pdbx_seq_one_letter_code
_entity_poly.pdbx_strand_id
1 'polypeptide(L)'
;MGKLSGPPPLLGGAPKPVAAPPERHSARERGYTSKWDRASKRFLRANPLCRGCQAVGRVEPATLTDHVIPHTRGTDAFWDQRWWQASCKWHHDVVKQLLEREFDAGRIGADDLWLDSDRAVHLTRRERGEGGR
;
A
#
# COMPACT_ATOMS: atom_id res chain seq x y z
N MET A 1 44.45 -20.02 49.50
CA MET A 1 43.15 -19.40 49.18
C MET A 1 43.18 -18.90 47.75
N GLY A 2 42.74 -19.72 46.78
CA GLY A 2 42.72 -19.36 45.36
C GLY A 2 41.55 -18.43 45.07
N LYS A 3 41.84 -17.19 44.67
CA LYS A 3 40.83 -16.18 44.35
C LYS A 3 40.12 -16.57 43.06
N LEU A 4 38.79 -16.68 43.15
CA LEU A 4 37.87 -16.89 42.05
C LEU A 4 37.90 -15.67 41.12
N SER A 5 38.30 -15.85 39.85
CA SER A 5 38.14 -14.84 38.81
C SER A 5 36.69 -14.88 38.31
N GLY A 6 35.94 -13.80 38.54
CA GLY A 6 34.58 -13.64 38.02
C GLY A 6 34.54 -13.40 36.49
N PRO A 7 33.38 -13.55 35.85
CA PRO A 7 33.23 -13.36 34.40
C PRO A 7 33.46 -11.88 34.02
N PRO A 8 33.97 -11.61 32.80
CA PRO A 8 34.20 -10.25 32.32
C PRO A 8 32.86 -9.51 32.11
N PRO A 9 32.84 -8.17 32.20
CA PRO A 9 31.61 -7.40 32.02
C PRO A 9 31.12 -7.48 30.58
N LEU A 10 29.79 -7.60 30.41
CA LEU A 10 29.13 -7.37 29.13
C LEU A 10 29.26 -5.88 28.81
N LEU A 11 30.21 -5.52 27.96
CA LEU A 11 30.25 -4.22 27.31
C LEU A 11 28.97 -4.08 26.49
N GLY A 12 28.01 -3.33 27.02
CA GLY A 12 26.82 -2.88 26.31
C GLY A 12 27.22 -1.99 25.16
N GLY A 13 27.35 -2.57 23.97
CA GLY A 13 27.42 -1.81 22.74
C GLY A 13 26.07 -1.15 22.47
N ALA A 14 26.06 0.16 22.28
CA ALA A 14 24.89 0.87 21.77
C ALA A 14 24.40 0.20 20.46
N PRO A 15 23.07 0.15 20.21
CA PRO A 15 22.56 -0.38 18.95
C PRO A 15 23.17 0.41 17.79
N LYS A 16 23.66 -0.30 16.77
CA LYS A 16 24.13 0.33 15.52
C LYS A 16 22.98 1.14 14.92
N PRO A 17 23.23 2.35 14.40
CA PRO A 17 22.19 3.13 13.76
C PRO A 17 21.60 2.32 12.61
N VAL A 18 20.28 2.14 12.63
CA VAL A 18 19.55 1.64 11.46
C VAL A 18 19.81 2.60 10.31
N ALA A 19 20.21 2.07 9.15
CA ALA A 19 20.47 2.88 7.97
C ALA A 19 19.26 3.78 7.68
N ALA A 20 19.52 5.05 7.33
CA ALA A 20 18.49 5.96 6.90
C ALA A 20 17.68 5.30 5.75
N PRO A 21 16.34 5.44 5.74
CA PRO A 21 15.55 4.95 4.62
C PRO A 21 16.12 5.52 3.31
N PRO A 22 16.18 4.73 2.22
CA PRO A 22 16.75 5.18 0.96
C PRO A 22 16.12 6.51 0.55
N GLU A 23 16.95 7.38 -0.03
CA GLU A 23 16.54 8.70 -0.47
C GLU A 23 15.27 8.57 -1.35
N ARG A 24 14.16 9.12 -0.87
CA ARG A 24 12.90 9.07 -1.63
C ARG A 24 13.05 10.03 -2.80
N HIS A 25 13.39 9.51 -3.98
CA HIS A 25 13.34 10.25 -5.26
C HIS A 25 12.08 11.09 -5.33
N SER A 26 12.14 12.30 -5.90
CA SER A 26 11.00 13.20 -6.01
C SER A 26 9.81 12.55 -6.72
N ALA A 27 8.59 13.03 -6.48
CA ALA A 27 7.40 12.49 -7.16
C ALA A 27 7.55 12.50 -8.69
N ARG A 28 8.20 13.52 -9.26
CA ARG A 28 8.45 13.60 -10.70
C ARG A 28 9.39 12.52 -11.21
N GLU A 29 10.44 12.19 -10.46
CA GLU A 29 11.38 11.10 -10.80
C GLU A 29 10.71 9.72 -10.71
N ARG A 30 9.67 9.58 -9.87
CA ARG A 30 8.86 8.36 -9.76
C ARG A 30 7.72 8.27 -10.80
N GLY A 31 7.70 9.14 -11.81
CA GLY A 31 6.73 9.11 -12.91
C GLY A 31 5.48 9.99 -12.75
N TYR A 32 5.32 10.68 -11.62
CA TYR A 32 4.23 11.63 -11.38
C TYR A 32 4.51 12.97 -12.09
N THR A 33 4.29 12.97 -13.40
CA THR A 33 4.50 14.09 -14.33
C THR A 33 3.17 14.74 -14.73
N SER A 34 3.20 15.88 -15.43
CA SER A 34 1.99 16.47 -16.01
C SER A 34 1.23 15.53 -16.96
N LYS A 35 1.95 14.57 -17.58
CA LYS A 35 1.36 13.47 -18.37
C LYS A 35 0.53 12.53 -17.48
N TRP A 36 1.03 12.20 -16.29
CA TRP A 36 0.29 11.39 -15.31
C TRP A 36 -0.95 12.12 -14.84
N ASP A 37 -0.84 13.41 -14.47
CA ASP A 37 -1.99 14.20 -14.02
C ASP A 37 -3.12 14.21 -15.05
N ARG A 38 -2.77 14.36 -16.34
CA ARG A 38 -3.75 14.34 -17.43
C ARG A 38 -4.41 12.97 -17.59
N ALA A 39 -3.62 11.90 -17.54
CA ALA A 39 -4.12 10.55 -17.70
C ALA A 39 -4.98 10.11 -16.50
N SER A 40 -4.52 10.36 -15.27
CA SER A 40 -5.26 10.13 -14.02
C SER A 40 -6.58 10.88 -14.00
N LYS A 41 -6.59 12.18 -14.35
CA LYS A 41 -7.85 12.95 -14.46
C LYS A 41 -8.81 12.37 -15.49
N ARG A 42 -8.32 11.86 -16.63
CA ARG A 42 -9.17 11.20 -17.64
C ARG A 42 -9.74 9.90 -17.10
N PHE A 43 -8.93 9.09 -16.43
CA PHE A 43 -9.36 7.84 -15.82
C PHE A 43 -10.42 8.07 -14.75
N LEU A 44 -10.24 9.04 -13.86
CA LEU A 44 -11.21 9.37 -12.80
C LEU A 44 -12.54 9.94 -13.34
N ARG A 45 -12.52 10.64 -14.48
CA ARG A 45 -13.79 11.05 -15.14
C ARG A 45 -14.60 9.85 -15.64
N ALA A 46 -13.92 8.79 -16.10
CA ALA A 46 -14.58 7.56 -16.55
C ALA A 46 -14.94 6.62 -15.37
N ASN A 47 -14.23 6.75 -14.24
CA ASN A 47 -14.41 5.92 -13.05
C ASN A 47 -14.63 6.83 -11.82
N PRO A 48 -15.81 7.48 -11.71
CA PRO A 48 -16.03 8.54 -10.71
C PRO A 48 -16.22 8.00 -9.28
N LEU A 49 -16.46 6.70 -9.11
CA LEU A 49 -16.71 6.08 -7.81
C LEU A 49 -15.53 5.23 -7.34
N CYS A 50 -15.33 5.19 -6.02
CA CYS A 50 -14.34 4.32 -5.41
C CYS A 50 -14.74 2.84 -5.59
N ARG A 51 -13.89 2.06 -6.26
CA ARG A 51 -14.11 0.64 -6.52
C ARG A 51 -14.35 -0.16 -5.25
N GLY A 52 -13.55 0.08 -4.21
CA GLY A 52 -13.70 -0.59 -2.92
C GLY A 52 -14.97 -0.21 -2.16
N CYS A 53 -15.45 1.04 -2.29
CA CYS A 53 -16.74 1.43 -1.71
C CYS A 53 -17.89 0.73 -2.43
N GLN A 54 -17.85 0.66 -3.76
CA GLN A 54 -18.88 -0.04 -4.54
C GLN A 54 -18.97 -1.53 -4.16
N ALA A 55 -17.82 -2.18 -3.93
CA ALA A 55 -17.76 -3.59 -3.52
C ALA A 55 -18.43 -3.87 -2.16
N VAL A 56 -18.58 -2.86 -1.31
CA VAL A 56 -19.31 -2.96 -0.03
C VAL A 56 -20.66 -2.23 -0.04
N GLY A 57 -21.20 -1.94 -1.23
CA GLY A 57 -22.53 -1.34 -1.38
C GLY A 57 -22.61 0.15 -1.03
N ARG A 58 -21.47 0.87 -1.08
CA ARG A 58 -21.39 2.30 -0.78
C ARG A 58 -21.09 3.12 -2.02
N VAL A 59 -21.61 4.34 -2.03
CA VAL A 59 -21.39 5.32 -3.12
C VAL A 59 -20.52 6.45 -2.58
N GLU A 60 -19.24 6.41 -2.90
CA GLU A 60 -18.26 7.43 -2.51
C GLU A 60 -17.44 7.82 -3.74
N PRO A 61 -17.11 9.11 -3.93
CA PRO A 61 -16.30 9.54 -5.06
C PRO A 61 -14.88 8.98 -4.99
N ALA A 62 -14.34 8.58 -6.14
CA ALA A 62 -12.91 8.33 -6.28
C ALA A 62 -12.17 9.67 -6.34
N THR A 63 -11.09 9.77 -5.57
CA THR A 63 -10.26 10.98 -5.49
C THR A 63 -8.87 10.78 -6.08
N LEU A 64 -8.48 9.53 -6.32
CA LEU A 64 -7.16 9.19 -6.84
C LEU A 64 -7.21 7.93 -7.72
N THR A 65 -6.32 7.90 -8.71
CA THR A 65 -6.01 6.72 -9.51
C THR A 65 -4.93 5.95 -8.78
N ASP A 66 -5.23 4.71 -8.41
CA ASP A 66 -4.34 3.79 -7.70
C ASP A 66 -3.81 2.72 -8.64
N HIS A 67 -2.54 2.33 -8.48
CA HIS A 67 -1.96 1.19 -9.19
C HIS A 67 -2.26 -0.08 -8.40
N VAL A 68 -2.89 -1.06 -9.05
CA VAL A 68 -3.18 -2.35 -8.43
C VAL A 68 -1.89 -3.04 -8.03
N ILE A 69 -0.95 -3.18 -8.98
CA ILE A 69 0.39 -3.68 -8.71
C ILE A 69 1.27 -2.52 -8.20
N PRO A 70 1.93 -2.66 -7.03
CA PRO A 70 2.79 -1.61 -6.49
C PRO A 70 3.86 -1.19 -7.49
N HIS A 71 4.09 0.12 -7.56
CA HIS A 71 5.09 0.70 -8.47
C HIS A 71 6.51 0.14 -8.25
N THR A 72 6.80 -0.41 -7.07
CA THR A 72 8.11 -0.97 -6.70
C THR A 72 8.45 -2.27 -7.45
N ARG A 73 7.48 -2.88 -8.15
CA ARG A 73 7.62 -4.22 -8.74
C ARG A 73 7.57 -4.27 -10.27
N GLY A 74 7.51 -3.14 -10.97
CA GLY A 74 7.67 -3.12 -12.44
C GLY A 74 7.27 -1.79 -13.11
N THR A 75 8.08 -1.32 -14.05
CA THR A 75 7.87 -0.06 -14.80
C THR A 75 6.74 -0.13 -15.80
N ASP A 76 6.45 -1.32 -16.35
CA ASP A 76 5.53 -1.47 -17.48
C ASP A 76 4.06 -1.39 -17.06
N ALA A 77 3.74 -1.77 -15.82
CA ALA A 77 2.40 -1.65 -15.26
C ALA A 77 2.02 -0.20 -14.92
N PHE A 78 2.99 0.72 -14.79
CA PHE A 78 2.73 2.09 -14.35
C PHE A 78 1.79 2.84 -15.32
N TRP A 79 1.98 2.66 -16.63
CA TRP A 79 1.17 3.30 -17.66
C TRP A 79 0.05 2.42 -18.23
N ASP A 80 0.04 1.13 -17.88
CA ASP A 80 -1.02 0.23 -18.31
C ASP A 80 -2.28 0.47 -17.49
N GLN A 81 -3.25 1.16 -18.09
CA GLN A 81 -4.52 1.50 -17.46
C GLN A 81 -5.33 0.27 -17.03
N ARG A 82 -5.02 -0.92 -17.57
CA ARG A 82 -5.64 -2.19 -17.13
C ARG A 82 -5.26 -2.57 -15.70
N TRP A 83 -4.21 -1.96 -15.14
CA TRP A 83 -3.77 -2.14 -13.75
C TRP A 83 -4.05 -0.90 -12.89
N TRP A 84 -4.93 0.00 -13.35
CA TRP A 84 -5.40 1.13 -12.55
C TRP A 84 -6.76 0.83 -11.92
N GLN A 85 -6.96 1.35 -10.71
CA GLN A 85 -8.25 1.32 -10.04
C GLN A 85 -8.60 2.68 -9.43
N ALA A 86 -9.89 3.01 -9.43
CA ALA A 86 -10.40 4.26 -8.86
C ALA A 86 -10.60 4.09 -7.35
N SER A 87 -9.97 4.95 -6.56
CA SER A 87 -9.95 4.80 -5.10
C SER A 87 -10.28 6.12 -4.39
N CYS A 88 -10.96 6.03 -3.26
CA CYS A 88 -11.05 7.15 -2.32
C CYS A 88 -9.81 7.16 -1.41
N LYS A 89 -9.53 8.30 -0.78
CA LYS A 89 -8.39 8.42 0.13
C LYS A 89 -8.35 7.33 1.21
N TRP A 90 -9.51 6.99 1.81
CA TRP A 90 -9.56 5.99 2.88
C TRP A 90 -9.18 4.58 2.40
N HIS A 91 -9.73 4.13 1.27
CA HIS A 91 -9.40 2.80 0.73
C HIS A 91 -7.94 2.72 0.30
N HIS A 92 -7.39 3.79 -0.27
CA HIS A 92 -5.98 3.86 -0.63
C HIS A 92 -5.05 3.83 0.60
N ASP A 93 -5.34 4.64 1.63
CA ASP A 93 -4.44 4.78 2.77
C ASP A 93 -4.55 3.63 3.79
N VAL A 94 -5.67 2.90 3.79
CA VAL A 94 -5.94 1.82 4.76
C VAL A 94 -5.94 0.46 4.06
N VAL A 95 -6.96 0.18 3.24
CA VAL A 95 -7.18 -1.16 2.69
C VAL A 95 -6.08 -1.54 1.71
N LYS A 96 -5.73 -0.66 0.77
CA LYS A 96 -4.64 -0.91 -0.19
C LYS A 96 -3.31 -1.11 0.54
N GLN A 97 -2.99 -0.29 1.54
CA GLN A 97 -1.75 -0.45 2.32
C GLN A 97 -1.68 -1.79 3.08
N LEU A 98 -2.81 -2.30 3.56
CA LEU A 98 -2.86 -3.63 4.19
C LEU A 98 -2.66 -4.75 3.16
N LEU A 99 -3.33 -4.66 2.00
CA LEU A 99 -3.16 -5.62 0.90
C LEU A 99 -1.72 -5.64 0.40
N GLU A 100 -1.10 -4.49 0.17
CA GLU A 100 0.29 -4.38 -0.27
C GLU A 100 1.25 -5.04 0.72
N ARG A 101 1.05 -4.85 2.03
CA ARG A 101 1.85 -5.51 3.07
C ARG A 101 1.67 -7.02 3.09
N GLU A 102 0.47 -7.52 2.83
CA GLU A 102 0.21 -8.96 2.72
C GLU A 102 0.84 -9.55 1.47
N PHE A 103 0.75 -8.83 0.34
CA PHE A 103 1.35 -9.21 -0.93
C PHE A 103 2.88 -9.22 -0.85
N ASP A 104 3.49 -8.19 -0.26
CA ASP A 104 4.93 -8.11 -0.06
C ASP A 104 5.46 -9.22 0.86
N ALA A 105 4.62 -9.70 1.78
CA ALA A 105 4.92 -10.85 2.63
C ALA A 105 4.58 -12.21 2.00
N GLY A 106 4.13 -12.24 0.74
CA GLY A 106 3.76 -13.47 0.03
C GLY A 106 2.52 -14.18 0.57
N ARG A 107 1.65 -13.48 1.31
CA ARG A 107 0.43 -14.06 1.91
C ARG A 107 -0.78 -14.05 0.98
N ILE A 108 -0.78 -13.18 -0.02
CA ILE A 108 -1.87 -13.03 -1.00
C ILE A 108 -1.29 -12.89 -2.40
N GLY A 109 -2.12 -13.16 -3.42
CA GLY A 109 -1.74 -13.04 -4.83
C GLY A 109 -1.91 -11.61 -5.36
N ALA A 110 -1.49 -11.39 -6.61
CA ALA A 110 -1.67 -10.11 -7.27
C ALA A 110 -3.16 -9.75 -7.49
N ASP A 111 -4.01 -10.76 -7.71
CA ASP A 111 -5.45 -10.59 -7.89
C ASP A 111 -6.14 -10.06 -6.62
N ASP A 112 -5.57 -10.30 -5.44
CA ASP A 112 -6.12 -9.80 -4.18
C ASP A 112 -5.92 -8.29 -3.99
N LEU A 113 -5.05 -7.64 -4.78
CA LEU A 113 -4.74 -6.21 -4.68
C LEU A 113 -5.83 -5.31 -5.29
N TRP A 114 -6.78 -5.89 -6.01
CA TRP A 114 -7.97 -5.18 -6.46
C TRP A 114 -8.86 -4.86 -5.27
N LEU A 115 -9.34 -3.61 -5.19
CA LEU A 115 -10.15 -3.13 -4.05
C LEU A 115 -11.54 -3.77 -3.96
N ASP A 116 -11.94 -4.55 -4.95
CA ASP A 116 -13.15 -5.38 -4.96
C ASP A 116 -12.87 -6.89 -4.81
N SER A 117 -11.63 -7.29 -4.51
CA SER A 117 -11.32 -8.68 -4.15
C SER A 117 -12.01 -9.08 -2.84
N ASP A 118 -12.23 -10.38 -2.64
CA ASP A 118 -12.79 -10.90 -1.38
C ASP A 118 -11.94 -10.48 -0.18
N ARG A 119 -10.61 -10.45 -0.34
CA ARG A 119 -9.71 -9.97 0.69
C ARG A 119 -9.91 -8.48 0.98
N ALA A 120 -10.01 -7.65 -0.05
CA ALA A 120 -10.26 -6.21 0.10
C ALA A 120 -11.62 -5.92 0.74
N VAL A 121 -12.66 -6.67 0.39
CA VAL A 121 -13.99 -6.57 0.98
C VAL A 121 -13.96 -6.93 2.46
N HIS A 122 -13.30 -8.05 2.82
CA HIS A 122 -13.13 -8.45 4.21
C HIS A 122 -12.42 -7.37 5.03
N LEU A 123 -11.28 -6.87 4.54
CA LEU A 123 -10.54 -5.80 5.20
C LEU A 123 -11.37 -4.52 5.30
N THR A 124 -12.12 -4.15 4.25
CA THR A 124 -12.99 -2.98 4.28
C THR A 124 -14.01 -3.06 5.41
N ARG A 125 -14.73 -4.18 5.53
CA ARG A 125 -15.73 -4.39 6.59
C ARG A 125 -15.10 -4.41 7.97
N ARG A 126 -13.93 -5.04 8.12
CA ARG A 126 -13.18 -5.07 9.39
C ARG A 126 -12.79 -3.66 9.84
N GLU A 127 -12.13 -2.89 8.97
CA GLU A 127 -11.61 -1.56 9.32
C GLU A 127 -12.73 -0.51 9.49
N ARG A 128 -13.92 -0.76 8.94
CA ARG A 128 -15.12 0.08 9.18
C ARG A 128 -15.95 -0.34 10.38
N GLY A 129 -15.60 -1.45 11.05
CA GLY A 129 -16.36 -1.98 12.17
C GLY A 129 -17.70 -2.61 11.78
N GLU A 130 -17.86 -3.01 10.51
CA GLU A 130 -19.10 -3.60 9.96
C GLU A 130 -19.16 -5.13 10.16
N GLY A 131 -18.28 -5.70 10.99
CA GLY A 131 -18.14 -7.15 11.24
C GLY A 131 -18.81 -7.67 12.51
N GLY A 132 -19.70 -6.90 13.14
CA GLY A 132 -20.38 -7.29 14.37
C GLY A 132 -21.85 -7.65 14.13
N ARG A 133 -22.14 -8.94 13.92
CA ARG A 133 -23.31 -9.67 14.42
C ARG A 133 -23.19 -11.15 14.10
#